data_AF-A0A1W9RP67-F1
#
_entry.id   AF-A0A1W9RP67-F1
#
_cell.length_a   1.000
_cell.length_b   1.000
_cell.length_c   1.000
_cell.angle_alpha   90.00
_cell.angle_beta   90.00
_cell.angle_gamma   90.00
#
_symmetry.space_group_name_H-M   'P 1'
#
loop_
_entity.id
_entity.type
_entity.pdbx_description
1 polymer ?
#
loop_
_entity_poly.entity_id
_entity_poly.type
_entity_poly.pdbx_seq_one_letter_code
_entity_poly.pdbx_strand_id
1 'polypeptide(L)'
;MGEERLIRILALKNEGEIRAEFEKIGVDPGGIDLMVPKAMSLNIRICGLTSPAALILKQEMLSLGGDCANHRMVLKNSIDHSDAILMGSVKIFQRLIPKLRQQPFGLKNLANELERLVGRVIGTPKYRLVCKSRTLDLSSRTHIMGILNVTPDSFSDGGKFLDKEQAVSHALRMVADGADIIDVGAESTRPGAEPVDSEEEMSRIIPVIEALRKQSDVPISVDTYKSQVAEAALNAGADIINDISGMRFDARMKEIAARYQAPVVLMHIKGEPRNMQKDPVYEDVITEICQYLS
;
A
#
# COMPACT_ATOMS: atom_id res chain seq x y z
N MET A 1 9.18 -2.69 53.16
CA MET A 1 9.56 -2.57 51.74
C MET A 1 8.30 -2.23 50.98
N GLY A 2 8.21 -1.04 50.39
CA GLY A 2 7.08 -0.71 49.52
C GLY A 2 7.20 -1.54 48.24
N GLU A 3 6.10 -2.17 47.80
CA GLU A 3 6.06 -2.85 46.52
C GLU A 3 6.34 -1.84 45.40
N GLU A 4 7.52 -1.91 44.79
CA GLU A 4 7.82 -1.13 43.59
C GLU A 4 6.95 -1.65 42.45
N ARG A 5 6.05 -0.79 41.96
CA ARG A 5 5.18 -1.08 40.81
C ARG A 5 5.86 -0.61 39.54
N LEU A 6 6.02 -1.51 38.57
CA LEU A 6 6.47 -1.16 37.23
C LEU A 6 5.29 -0.61 36.41
N ILE A 7 5.34 0.68 36.05
CA ILE A 7 4.32 1.35 35.22
C ILE A 7 4.95 1.69 33.87
N ARG A 8 4.30 1.28 32.77
CA ARG A 8 4.74 1.59 31.39
C ARG A 8 3.56 1.89 30.48
N ILE A 9 3.79 2.66 29.43
CA ILE A 9 2.82 2.90 28.36
C ILE A 9 2.87 1.73 27.38
N LEU A 10 1.72 1.21 26.97
CA LEU A 10 1.60 0.22 25.90
C LEU A 10 1.22 0.94 24.60
N ALA A 11 2.09 0.88 23.59
CA ALA A 11 1.87 1.46 22.26
C ALA A 11 1.40 0.37 21.28
N LEU A 12 0.18 -0.13 21.48
CA LEU A 12 -0.38 -1.25 20.72
C LEU A 12 -1.02 -0.75 19.42
N LYS A 13 -0.61 -1.32 18.28
CA LYS A 13 -0.92 -0.79 16.94
C LYS A 13 -2.01 -1.56 16.21
N ASN A 14 -2.26 -2.81 16.56
CA ASN A 14 -3.22 -3.67 15.87
C ASN A 14 -3.92 -4.62 16.83
N GLU A 15 -5.00 -5.24 16.35
CA GLU A 15 -5.79 -6.21 17.11
C GLU A 15 -4.94 -7.35 17.68
N GLY A 16 -3.98 -7.88 16.91
CA GLY A 16 -3.12 -8.98 17.34
C GLY A 16 -2.25 -8.62 18.54
N GLU A 17 -1.60 -7.46 18.51
CA GLU A 17 -0.81 -6.94 19.64
C GLU A 17 -1.67 -6.73 20.90
N ILE A 18 -2.88 -6.19 20.73
CA ILE A 18 -3.81 -5.95 21.84
C ILE A 18 -4.26 -7.26 22.47
N ARG A 19 -4.67 -8.24 21.64
CA ARG A 19 -5.07 -9.58 22.11
C ARG A 19 -3.92 -10.26 22.84
N ALA A 20 -2.72 -10.26 22.26
CA ALA A 20 -1.54 -10.88 22.85
C ALA A 20 -1.20 -10.28 24.22
N GLU A 21 -1.31 -8.95 24.41
CA GLU A 21 -1.10 -8.35 25.73
C GLU A 21 -2.21 -8.71 26.74
N PHE A 22 -3.47 -8.79 26.32
CA PHE A 22 -4.56 -9.24 27.19
C PHE A 22 -4.42 -10.71 27.59
N GLU A 23 -4.03 -11.58 26.66
CA GLU A 23 -3.75 -13.00 26.92
C GLU A 23 -2.60 -13.17 27.90
N LYS A 24 -1.51 -12.39 27.76
CA LYS A 24 -0.34 -12.44 28.66
C LYS A 24 -0.69 -12.17 30.13
N ILE A 25 -1.68 -11.32 30.40
CA ILE A 25 -2.12 -11.01 31.76
C ILE A 25 -3.32 -11.85 32.23
N GLY A 26 -3.78 -12.80 31.41
CA GLY A 26 -4.84 -13.74 31.77
C GLY A 26 -6.25 -13.16 31.73
N VAL A 27 -6.54 -12.22 30.82
CA VAL A 27 -7.91 -11.74 30.60
C VAL A 27 -8.78 -12.88 30.05
N ASP A 28 -10.04 -12.96 30.54
CA ASP A 28 -11.03 -13.91 30.03
C ASP A 28 -11.24 -13.78 28.50
N PRO A 29 -11.24 -14.87 27.73
CA PRO A 29 -11.38 -14.82 26.27
C PRO A 29 -12.63 -14.06 25.77
N GLY A 30 -13.78 -14.21 26.42
CA GLY A 30 -14.99 -13.46 26.07
C GLY A 30 -14.87 -11.97 26.38
N GLY A 31 -14.13 -11.64 27.44
CA GLY A 31 -13.76 -10.26 27.77
C GLY A 31 -12.83 -9.62 26.74
N ILE A 32 -11.87 -10.37 26.19
CA ILE A 32 -10.92 -9.88 25.17
C ILE A 32 -11.67 -9.34 23.95
N ASP A 33 -12.62 -10.11 23.41
CA ASP A 33 -13.38 -9.71 22.22
C ASP A 33 -14.16 -8.41 22.43
N LEU A 34 -14.64 -8.16 23.65
CA LEU A 34 -15.37 -6.93 23.99
C LEU A 34 -14.45 -5.72 24.24
N MET A 35 -13.20 -5.96 24.65
CA MET A 35 -12.24 -4.92 25.03
C MET A 35 -11.29 -4.51 23.90
N VAL A 36 -10.97 -5.41 22.98
CA VAL A 36 -10.11 -5.12 21.82
C VAL A 36 -10.56 -3.88 21.04
N PRO A 37 -11.84 -3.73 20.65
CA PRO A 37 -12.30 -2.51 19.97
C PRO A 37 -12.24 -1.24 20.81
N LYS A 38 -12.14 -1.35 22.14
CA LYS A 38 -12.02 -0.20 23.05
C LYS A 38 -10.56 0.24 23.23
N ALA A 39 -9.62 -0.71 23.16
CA ALA A 39 -8.19 -0.44 23.30
C ALA A 39 -7.56 0.11 22.01
N MET A 40 -8.19 -0.15 20.87
CA MET A 40 -7.72 0.33 19.57
C MET A 40 -8.23 1.75 19.28
N SER A 41 -7.33 2.73 19.24
CA SER A 41 -7.65 4.15 18.99
C SER A 41 -7.31 4.57 17.57
N LEU A 42 -8.16 5.41 16.98
CA LEU A 42 -8.02 5.94 15.64
C LEU A 42 -8.13 7.47 15.64
N ASN A 43 -7.33 8.09 14.76
CA ASN A 43 -7.40 9.50 14.42
C ASN A 43 -7.65 9.61 12.91
N ILE A 44 -8.82 10.11 12.52
CA ILE A 44 -9.27 10.13 11.12
C ILE A 44 -9.47 11.59 10.68
N ARG A 45 -8.65 12.06 9.74
CA ARG A 45 -8.86 13.35 9.06
C ARG A 45 -9.91 13.19 7.97
N ILE A 46 -10.87 14.11 7.93
CA ILE A 46 -11.88 14.20 6.90
C ILE A 46 -11.75 15.58 6.28
N CYS A 47 -11.60 15.63 4.97
CA CYS A 47 -11.41 16.88 4.25
C CYS A 47 -12.71 17.37 3.60
N GLY A 48 -12.86 18.70 3.53
CA GLY A 48 -13.94 19.31 2.73
C GLY A 48 -15.37 19.07 3.25
N LEU A 49 -15.55 18.97 4.58
CA LEU A 49 -16.88 18.89 5.17
C LEU A 49 -17.58 20.25 5.12
N THR A 50 -18.89 20.27 4.88
CA THR A 50 -19.66 21.50 5.11
C THR A 50 -19.65 21.87 6.60
N SER A 51 -19.73 23.17 6.92
CA SER A 51 -19.78 23.61 8.32
C SER A 51 -20.88 22.93 9.16
N PRO A 52 -22.12 22.77 8.67
CA PRO A 52 -23.15 22.00 9.39
C PRO A 52 -22.76 20.53 9.62
N ALA A 53 -22.17 19.86 8.63
CA ALA A 53 -21.72 18.48 8.78
C ALA A 53 -20.62 18.35 9.84
N ALA A 54 -19.64 19.25 9.85
CA ALA A 54 -18.57 19.29 10.85
C ALA A 54 -19.10 19.51 12.28
N LEU A 55 -20.14 20.34 12.45
CA LEU A 55 -20.79 20.54 13.75
C LEU A 55 -21.52 19.30 14.23
N ILE A 56 -22.30 18.64 13.36
CA ILE A 56 -22.99 17.39 13.69
C ILE A 56 -21.97 16.32 14.09
N LEU A 57 -20.89 16.15 13.31
CA LEU A 57 -19.83 15.20 13.63
C LEU A 57 -19.23 15.45 15.01
N LYS A 58 -18.97 16.72 15.36
CA LYS A 58 -18.45 17.06 16.67
C LYS A 58 -19.41 16.73 17.79
N GLN A 59 -20.70 17.05 17.64
CA GLN A 59 -21.70 16.73 18.65
C GLN A 59 -21.85 15.21 18.84
N GLU A 60 -21.93 14.45 17.74
CA GLU A 60 -22.08 13.00 17.80
C GLU A 60 -20.85 12.32 18.41
N MET A 61 -19.63 12.75 18.04
CA MET A 61 -18.39 12.23 18.63
C MET A 61 -18.34 12.46 20.14
N LEU A 62 -18.61 13.70 20.59
CA LEU A 62 -18.63 14.03 22.02
C LEU A 62 -19.68 13.21 22.78
N SER A 63 -20.86 12.98 22.18
CA SER A 63 -21.93 12.17 22.80
C SER A 63 -21.54 10.71 23.03
N LEU A 64 -20.55 10.21 22.28
CA LEU A 64 -20.07 8.83 22.34
C LEU A 64 -18.78 8.68 23.16
N GLY A 65 -18.23 9.78 23.69
CA GLY A 65 -16.98 9.81 24.43
C GLY A 65 -15.71 9.90 23.56
N GLY A 66 -15.86 10.26 22.28
CA GLY A 66 -14.75 10.63 21.42
C GLY A 66 -14.63 12.16 21.31
N ASP A 67 -13.76 12.62 20.42
CA ASP A 67 -13.59 14.05 20.16
C ASP A 67 -13.48 14.33 18.65
N CYS A 68 -13.71 15.58 18.27
CA CYS A 68 -13.66 16.09 16.92
C CYS A 68 -13.04 17.49 16.93
N ALA A 69 -11.84 17.59 16.34
CA ALA A 69 -11.20 18.87 16.08
C ALA A 69 -11.79 19.47 14.80
N ASN A 70 -12.30 20.71 14.91
CA ASN A 70 -12.86 21.48 13.79
C ASN A 70 -12.14 22.83 13.70
N HIS A 71 -12.18 23.45 12.52
CA HIS A 71 -11.73 24.83 12.38
C HIS A 71 -12.58 25.79 13.25
N ARG A 72 -11.92 26.77 13.89
CA ARG A 72 -12.54 27.69 14.87
C ARG A 72 -13.76 28.46 14.34
N MET A 73 -13.81 28.72 13.03
CA MET A 73 -14.88 29.51 12.40
C MET A 73 -16.12 28.68 12.04
N VAL A 74 -16.06 27.34 12.15
CA VAL A 74 -17.20 26.44 11.90
C VAL A 74 -18.35 26.75 12.87
N LEU A 75 -18.05 27.04 14.14
CA LEU A 75 -19.04 27.40 15.16
C LEU A 75 -19.81 28.69 14.83
N LYS A 76 -19.18 29.60 14.08
CA LYS A 76 -19.78 30.87 13.66
C LYS A 76 -20.45 30.76 12.29
N ASN A 77 -20.46 29.57 11.68
CA ASN A 77 -20.90 29.32 10.31
C ASN A 77 -20.34 30.35 9.31
N SER A 78 -19.10 30.81 9.54
CA SER A 78 -18.47 31.89 8.75
C SER A 78 -17.57 31.36 7.63
N ILE A 79 -17.57 30.04 7.42
CA ILE A 79 -16.89 29.35 6.33
C ILE A 79 -17.83 28.27 5.82
N ASP A 80 -17.80 28.00 4.52
CA ASP A 80 -18.69 26.99 3.92
C ASP A 80 -18.18 25.57 4.16
N HIS A 81 -16.87 25.37 4.06
CA HIS A 81 -16.21 24.07 4.19
C HIS A 81 -15.02 24.11 5.14
N SER A 82 -14.76 22.99 5.81
CA SER A 82 -13.67 22.79 6.75
C SER A 82 -13.25 21.33 6.77
N ASP A 83 -11.99 21.09 7.12
CA ASP A 83 -11.54 19.76 7.53
C ASP A 83 -11.92 19.51 9.00
N ALA A 84 -11.99 18.23 9.37
CA ALA A 84 -12.15 17.79 10.75
C ALA A 84 -11.23 16.60 11.06
N ILE A 85 -10.81 16.46 12.32
CA ILE A 85 -10.11 15.27 12.80
C ILE A 85 -10.95 14.59 13.88
N LEU A 86 -11.43 13.39 13.59
CA LEU A 86 -12.15 12.55 14.54
C LEU A 86 -11.16 11.72 15.36
N MET A 87 -11.34 11.68 16.66
CA MET A 87 -10.46 10.98 17.60
C MET A 87 -11.29 10.08 18.51
N GLY A 88 -11.01 8.77 18.54
CA GLY A 88 -11.74 7.84 19.39
C GLY A 88 -11.34 6.39 19.20
N SER A 89 -11.86 5.50 20.04
CA SER A 89 -11.68 4.06 19.88
C SER A 89 -12.51 3.52 18.72
N VAL A 90 -12.11 2.39 18.16
CA VAL A 90 -12.89 1.63 17.17
C VAL A 90 -14.35 1.45 17.64
N LYS A 91 -14.57 1.16 18.93
CA LYS A 91 -15.91 1.00 19.50
C LYS A 91 -16.76 2.26 19.39
N ILE A 92 -16.14 3.44 19.50
CA ILE A 92 -16.82 4.73 19.31
C ILE A 92 -17.25 4.86 17.84
N PHE A 93 -16.36 4.59 16.88
CA PHE A 93 -16.70 4.67 15.46
C PHE A 93 -17.80 3.68 15.06
N GLN A 94 -17.79 2.46 15.58
CA GLN A 94 -18.88 1.48 15.37
C GLN A 94 -20.26 2.00 15.83
N ARG A 95 -20.30 2.86 16.86
CA ARG A 95 -21.54 3.50 17.35
C ARG A 95 -21.88 4.77 16.58
N LEU A 96 -20.87 5.49 16.08
CA LEU A 96 -21.01 6.72 15.30
C LEU A 96 -21.63 6.44 13.93
N ILE A 97 -21.14 5.42 13.22
CA ILE A 97 -21.54 5.12 11.83
C ILE A 97 -23.07 4.99 11.66
N PRO A 98 -23.81 4.21 12.48
CA PRO A 98 -25.27 4.12 12.37
C PRO A 98 -25.99 5.45 12.60
N LYS A 99 -25.46 6.33 13.45
CA LYS A 99 -26.01 7.67 13.71
C LYS A 99 -25.82 8.57 12.49
N LEU A 100 -24.61 8.61 11.92
CA LEU A 100 -24.30 9.44 10.74
C LEU A 100 -25.13 9.07 9.51
N ARG A 101 -25.51 7.79 9.34
CA ARG A 101 -26.41 7.35 8.26
C ARG A 101 -27.77 8.04 8.29
N GLN A 102 -28.21 8.53 9.45
CA GLN A 102 -29.48 9.20 9.66
C GLN A 102 -29.35 10.73 9.59
N GLN A 103 -28.13 11.25 9.46
CA GLN A 103 -27.87 12.69 9.46
C GLN A 103 -27.81 13.28 8.03
N PRO A 104 -28.18 14.57 7.86
CA PRO A 104 -28.14 15.26 6.57
C PRO A 104 -26.71 15.65 6.14
N PHE A 105 -26.60 16.51 5.11
CA PHE A 105 -25.34 17.13 4.66
C PHE A 105 -24.26 16.14 4.17
N GLY A 106 -24.68 15.05 3.51
CA GLY A 106 -23.77 14.06 2.94
C GLY A 106 -23.17 13.09 3.95
N LEU A 107 -23.51 13.19 5.25
CA LEU A 107 -22.97 12.33 6.30
C LEU A 107 -23.31 10.85 6.12
N LYS A 108 -24.38 10.52 5.38
CA LYS A 108 -24.68 9.14 4.97
C LYS A 108 -23.57 8.52 4.11
N ASN A 109 -22.98 9.28 3.17
CA ASN A 109 -21.90 8.77 2.33
C ASN A 109 -20.61 8.63 3.14
N LEU A 110 -20.29 9.64 3.96
CA LEU A 110 -19.18 9.59 4.90
C LEU A 110 -19.28 8.38 5.84
N ALA A 111 -20.47 8.05 6.33
CA ALA A 111 -20.68 6.88 7.19
C ALA A 111 -20.25 5.58 6.50
N ASN A 112 -20.53 5.42 5.20
CA ASN A 112 -20.12 4.25 4.43
C ASN A 112 -18.60 4.22 4.20
N GLU A 113 -17.98 5.38 3.98
CA GLU A 113 -16.52 5.50 3.87
C GLU A 113 -15.82 5.16 5.19
N LEU A 114 -16.33 5.70 6.31
CA LEU A 114 -15.84 5.40 7.66
C LEU A 114 -16.02 3.91 8.01
N GLU A 115 -17.14 3.29 7.64
CA GLU A 115 -17.35 1.86 7.88
C GLU A 115 -16.32 1.00 7.14
N ARG A 116 -16.04 1.31 5.88
CA ARG A 116 -14.99 0.62 5.11
C ARG A 116 -13.62 0.85 5.74
N LEU A 117 -13.30 2.09 6.10
CA LEU A 117 -12.00 2.44 6.70
C LEU A 117 -11.78 1.74 8.04
N VAL A 118 -12.75 1.84 8.95
CA VAL A 118 -12.70 1.20 10.27
C VAL A 118 -12.68 -0.32 10.13
N GLY A 119 -13.47 -0.89 9.22
CA GLY A 119 -13.47 -2.32 8.93
C GLY A 119 -12.10 -2.85 8.49
N ARG A 120 -11.32 -2.06 7.74
CA ARG A 120 -9.94 -2.42 7.35
C ARG A 120 -8.97 -2.43 8.53
N VAL A 121 -9.22 -1.64 9.57
CA VAL A 121 -8.37 -1.59 10.77
C VAL A 121 -8.69 -2.75 11.72
N ILE A 122 -9.98 -3.08 11.90
CA ILE A 122 -10.42 -4.18 12.78
C ILE A 122 -10.12 -5.53 12.15
N GLY A 123 -10.39 -5.67 10.85
CA GLY A 123 -9.97 -6.87 10.15
C GLY A 123 -8.45 -6.96 10.15
N THR A 124 -7.90 -8.17 10.19
CA THR A 124 -6.63 -8.40 9.50
C THR A 124 -7.02 -8.40 8.02
N PRO A 125 -6.83 -7.31 7.26
CA PRO A 125 -7.15 -7.36 5.84
C PRO A 125 -6.34 -8.50 5.23
N LYS A 126 -7.05 -9.52 4.73
CA LYS A 126 -6.44 -10.67 4.08
C LYS A 126 -5.99 -10.24 2.69
N TYR A 127 -4.83 -9.60 2.61
CA TYR A 127 -4.23 -9.19 1.35
C TYR A 127 -3.61 -10.41 0.70
N ARG A 128 -4.33 -11.00 -0.26
CA ARG A 128 -3.80 -12.09 -1.09
C ARG A 128 -3.41 -11.54 -2.45
N LEU A 129 -2.13 -11.67 -2.79
CA LEU A 129 -1.62 -11.38 -4.13
C LEU A 129 -1.74 -12.65 -4.95
N VAL A 130 -2.74 -12.72 -5.82
CA VAL A 130 -2.98 -13.89 -6.68
C VAL A 130 -2.15 -13.74 -7.95
N CYS A 131 -1.01 -14.42 -8.00
CA CYS A 131 -0.21 -14.56 -9.22
C CYS A 131 -0.61 -15.84 -9.96
N LYS A 132 -0.23 -15.97 -11.23
CA LYS A 132 -0.48 -17.21 -11.99
C LYS A 132 0.33 -18.37 -11.44
N SER A 133 1.58 -18.10 -11.04
CA SER A 133 2.49 -19.08 -10.45
C SER A 133 2.12 -19.46 -9.01
N ARG A 134 1.74 -18.47 -8.19
CA ARG A 134 1.52 -18.66 -6.74
C ARG A 134 0.62 -17.58 -6.14
N THR A 135 -0.16 -17.93 -5.12
CA THR A 135 -0.81 -16.92 -4.26
C THR A 135 0.05 -16.61 -3.04
N LEU A 136 0.33 -15.33 -2.80
CA LEU A 136 1.04 -14.86 -1.60
C LEU A 136 0.04 -14.27 -0.59
N ASP A 137 0.17 -14.63 0.69
CA ASP A 137 -0.60 -14.04 1.79
C ASP A 137 0.19 -12.90 2.45
N LEU A 138 -0.02 -11.69 1.93
CA LEU A 138 0.64 -10.46 2.37
C LEU A 138 0.17 -9.98 3.76
N SER A 139 -0.73 -10.71 4.41
CA SER A 139 -1.29 -10.36 5.73
C SER A 139 -0.55 -11.04 6.88
N SER A 140 0.19 -12.10 6.58
CA SER A 140 0.79 -12.98 7.60
C SER A 140 2.19 -12.56 8.01
N ARG A 141 2.95 -11.99 7.08
CA ARG A 141 4.33 -11.51 7.27
C ARG A 141 4.73 -10.54 6.15
N THR A 142 5.84 -9.84 6.37
CA THR A 142 6.52 -9.12 5.29
C THR A 142 7.13 -10.11 4.30
N HIS A 143 6.95 -9.83 3.01
CA HIS A 143 7.54 -10.57 1.91
C HIS A 143 8.74 -9.83 1.34
N ILE A 144 9.72 -10.57 0.84
CA ILE A 144 10.95 -10.01 0.26
C ILE A 144 10.88 -10.07 -1.26
N MET A 145 11.04 -8.93 -1.93
CA MET A 145 11.19 -8.83 -3.38
C MET A 145 12.67 -8.64 -3.72
N GLY A 146 13.29 -9.62 -4.36
CA GLY A 146 14.67 -9.55 -4.83
C GLY A 146 14.76 -8.80 -6.15
N ILE A 147 15.67 -7.83 -6.25
CA ILE A 147 15.82 -6.98 -7.44
C ILE A 147 16.86 -7.57 -8.37
N LEU A 148 16.47 -7.89 -9.61
CA LEU A 148 17.33 -8.39 -10.67
C LEU A 148 17.44 -7.35 -11.80
N ASN A 149 18.48 -6.53 -11.75
CA ASN A 149 18.78 -5.56 -12.80
C ASN A 149 19.60 -6.20 -13.92
N VAL A 150 19.00 -6.37 -15.10
CA VAL A 150 19.64 -6.88 -16.32
C VAL A 150 20.18 -5.71 -17.14
N THR A 151 21.14 -4.96 -16.58
CA THR A 151 21.83 -3.86 -17.28
C THR A 151 23.23 -4.27 -17.73
N PRO A 152 23.79 -3.67 -18.79
CA PRO A 152 25.15 -3.97 -19.27
C PRO A 152 26.21 -3.81 -18.19
N ASP A 153 26.04 -2.82 -17.30
CA ASP A 153 26.98 -2.52 -16.22
C ASP A 153 26.90 -3.51 -15.04
N SER A 154 25.85 -4.34 -14.97
CA SER A 154 25.65 -5.27 -13.84
C SER A 154 26.38 -6.60 -14.02
N PHE A 155 26.82 -6.94 -15.25
CA PHE A 155 27.39 -8.26 -15.58
C PHE A 155 28.62 -8.20 -16.52
N SER A 156 29.30 -7.05 -16.57
CA SER A 156 30.20 -6.59 -17.64
C SER A 156 31.43 -7.44 -18.04
N ASP A 157 31.55 -8.71 -17.63
CA ASP A 157 32.73 -9.55 -17.91
C ASP A 157 32.48 -10.76 -18.85
N GLY A 158 31.26 -11.04 -19.33
CA GLY A 158 31.01 -12.20 -20.20
C GLY A 158 29.76 -12.10 -21.07
N GLY A 159 29.92 -11.96 -22.39
CA GLY A 159 28.86 -11.54 -23.31
C GLY A 159 27.49 -12.25 -23.25
N LYS A 160 26.47 -11.62 -23.86
CA LYS A 160 25.01 -11.88 -23.84
C LYS A 160 24.46 -13.23 -23.32
N PHE A 161 25.03 -14.37 -23.72
CA PHE A 161 24.60 -15.67 -23.20
C PHE A 161 25.02 -15.84 -21.74
N LEU A 162 26.31 -15.61 -21.44
CA LEU A 162 26.85 -15.66 -20.07
C LEU A 162 26.10 -14.70 -19.14
N ASP A 163 25.74 -13.51 -19.63
CA ASP A 163 24.94 -12.53 -18.87
C ASP A 163 23.56 -13.11 -18.46
N LYS A 164 22.89 -13.82 -19.36
CA LYS A 164 21.59 -14.47 -19.09
C LYS A 164 21.74 -15.60 -18.06
N GLU A 165 22.70 -16.51 -18.25
CA GLU A 165 22.90 -17.61 -17.30
C GLU A 165 23.30 -17.11 -15.90
N GLN A 166 24.12 -16.05 -15.83
CA GLN A 166 24.46 -15.38 -14.58
C GLN A 166 23.24 -14.74 -13.91
N ALA A 167 22.42 -14.00 -14.66
CA ALA A 167 21.21 -13.38 -14.13
C ALA A 167 20.24 -14.42 -13.56
N VAL A 168 20.03 -15.55 -14.26
CA VAL A 168 19.16 -16.64 -13.79
C VAL A 168 19.75 -17.31 -12.54
N SER A 169 21.05 -17.60 -12.54
CA SER A 169 21.74 -18.18 -11.38
C SER A 169 21.66 -17.26 -10.14
N HIS A 170 21.80 -15.95 -10.35
CA HIS A 170 21.66 -14.95 -9.29
C HIS A 170 20.22 -14.89 -8.76
N ALA A 171 19.22 -14.90 -9.64
CA ALA A 171 17.81 -14.94 -9.23
C ALA A 171 17.48 -16.20 -8.41
N LEU A 172 17.95 -17.37 -8.84
CA LEU A 172 17.75 -18.63 -8.09
C LEU A 172 18.44 -18.60 -6.72
N ARG A 173 19.60 -17.95 -6.61
CA ARG A 173 20.26 -17.73 -5.32
C ARG A 173 19.43 -16.82 -4.41
N MET A 174 18.90 -15.71 -4.93
CA MET A 174 18.00 -14.84 -4.15
C MET A 174 16.78 -15.61 -3.64
N VAL A 175 16.19 -16.49 -4.46
CA VAL A 175 15.09 -17.37 -4.02
C VAL A 175 15.54 -18.31 -2.90
N ALA A 176 16.71 -18.93 -3.02
CA ALA A 176 17.27 -19.80 -1.99
C ALA A 176 17.56 -19.06 -0.68
N ASP A 177 17.95 -17.79 -0.76
CA ASP A 177 18.21 -16.90 0.38
C ASP A 177 16.91 -16.35 1.01
N GLY A 178 15.75 -16.61 0.40
CA GLY A 178 14.43 -16.29 0.98
C GLY A 178 13.64 -15.19 0.24
N ALA A 179 14.02 -14.81 -0.98
CA ALA A 179 13.20 -13.93 -1.80
C ALA A 179 11.86 -14.61 -2.17
N ASP A 180 10.76 -13.93 -1.91
CA ASP A 180 9.40 -14.39 -2.20
C ASP A 180 8.93 -13.99 -3.61
N ILE A 181 9.52 -12.93 -4.17
CA ILE A 181 9.25 -12.38 -5.50
C ILE A 181 10.61 -12.00 -6.11
N ILE A 182 10.77 -12.16 -7.42
CA ILE A 182 11.91 -11.60 -8.17
C ILE A 182 11.40 -10.50 -9.10
N ASP A 183 11.92 -9.28 -8.96
CA ASP A 183 11.60 -8.14 -9.81
C ASP A 183 12.69 -7.96 -10.87
N VAL A 184 12.31 -8.09 -12.14
CA VAL A 184 13.23 -8.09 -13.28
C VAL A 184 13.06 -6.77 -14.04
N GLY A 185 14.13 -5.99 -14.10
CA GLY A 185 14.19 -4.73 -14.83
C GLY A 185 15.45 -4.65 -15.68
N ALA A 186 15.40 -3.96 -16.82
CA ALA A 186 16.56 -3.70 -17.68
C ALA A 186 16.86 -2.21 -17.89
N GLU A 187 15.99 -1.34 -17.38
CA GLU A 187 16.13 0.11 -17.45
C GLU A 187 16.55 0.66 -16.09
N SER A 188 17.64 1.43 -16.07
CA SER A 188 18.07 2.10 -14.84
C SER A 188 17.20 3.33 -14.61
N THR A 189 16.47 3.37 -13.50
CA THR A 189 15.70 4.55 -13.05
C THR A 189 16.56 5.58 -12.30
N ARG A 190 17.90 5.42 -12.32
CA ARG A 190 18.83 6.37 -11.71
C ARG A 190 18.75 7.75 -12.40
N PRO A 191 18.90 8.86 -11.64
CA PRO A 191 18.88 10.20 -12.21
C PRO A 191 19.89 10.37 -13.34
N GLY A 192 19.42 10.80 -14.51
CA GLY A 192 20.27 11.04 -15.69
C GLY A 192 20.54 9.82 -16.57
N ALA A 193 19.95 8.65 -16.29
CA ALA A 193 20.00 7.53 -17.23
C ALA A 193 19.18 7.84 -18.49
N GLU A 194 19.73 7.49 -19.65
CA GLU A 194 19.01 7.58 -20.92
C GLU A 194 17.99 6.44 -21.02
N PRO A 195 16.78 6.71 -21.56
CA PRO A 195 15.77 5.68 -21.72
C PRO A 195 16.26 4.54 -22.62
N VAL A 196 15.94 3.30 -22.24
CA VAL A 196 16.21 2.13 -23.07
C VAL A 196 15.04 1.92 -24.03
N ASP A 197 15.32 1.64 -25.31
CA ASP A 197 14.26 1.32 -26.27
C ASP A 197 13.53 0.02 -25.87
N SER A 198 12.24 -0.07 -26.22
CA SER A 198 11.42 -1.23 -25.84
C SER A 198 11.96 -2.54 -26.38
N GLU A 199 12.51 -2.55 -27.61
CA GLU A 199 13.08 -3.77 -28.21
C GLU A 199 14.33 -4.22 -27.45
N GLU A 200 15.17 -3.26 -27.05
CA GLU A 200 16.37 -3.54 -26.29
C GLU A 200 16.03 -4.05 -24.88
N GLU A 201 15.09 -3.41 -24.19
CA GLU A 201 14.60 -3.83 -22.87
C GLU A 201 14.04 -5.26 -22.92
N MET A 202 13.18 -5.57 -23.91
CA MET A 202 12.65 -6.91 -24.12
C MET A 202 13.76 -7.93 -24.43
N SER A 203 14.72 -7.59 -25.28
CA SER A 203 15.83 -8.50 -25.64
C SER A 203 16.67 -8.93 -24.43
N ARG A 204 16.69 -8.10 -23.38
CA ARG A 204 17.41 -8.36 -22.13
C ARG A 204 16.58 -9.18 -21.15
N ILE A 205 15.34 -8.77 -20.87
CA ILE A 205 14.55 -9.39 -19.78
C ILE A 205 13.83 -10.68 -20.20
N ILE A 206 13.36 -10.78 -21.44
CA ILE A 206 12.49 -11.90 -21.86
C ILE A 206 13.22 -13.25 -21.75
N PRO A 207 14.46 -13.42 -22.25
CA PRO A 207 15.17 -14.69 -22.11
C PRO A 207 15.44 -15.09 -20.66
N VAL A 208 15.63 -14.10 -19.77
CA VAL A 208 15.85 -14.32 -18.33
C VAL A 208 14.56 -14.79 -17.67
N ILE A 209 13.43 -14.15 -17.95
CA ILE A 209 12.11 -14.51 -17.42
C ILE A 209 11.73 -15.94 -17.85
N GLU A 210 11.87 -16.26 -19.14
CA GLU A 210 11.56 -17.61 -19.66
C GLU A 210 12.43 -18.69 -19.01
N ALA A 211 13.72 -18.42 -18.83
CA ALA A 211 14.67 -19.37 -18.23
C ALA A 211 14.44 -19.55 -16.72
N LEU A 212 14.11 -18.46 -16.01
CA LEU A 212 13.80 -18.50 -14.58
C LEU A 212 12.48 -19.25 -14.34
N ARG A 213 11.45 -18.99 -15.14
CA ARG A 213 10.15 -19.67 -15.02
C ARG A 213 10.25 -21.18 -15.22
N LYS A 214 11.14 -21.65 -16.10
CA LYS A 214 11.40 -23.09 -16.30
C LYS A 214 12.01 -23.78 -15.07
N GLN A 215 12.58 -23.01 -14.14
CA GLN A 215 13.35 -23.52 -13.00
C GLN A 215 12.75 -23.15 -11.64
N SER A 216 11.75 -22.26 -11.60
CA SER A 216 11.16 -21.78 -10.35
C SER A 216 9.71 -21.32 -10.52
N ASP A 217 8.90 -21.62 -9.51
CA ASP A 217 7.53 -21.10 -9.35
C ASP A 217 7.47 -19.81 -8.54
N VAL A 218 8.61 -19.17 -8.26
CA VAL A 218 8.63 -17.85 -7.62
C VAL A 218 7.81 -16.86 -8.49
N PRO A 219 6.96 -16.02 -7.89
CA PRO A 219 6.37 -14.90 -8.58
C PRO A 219 7.44 -14.02 -9.23
N ILE A 220 7.26 -13.71 -10.51
CA ILE A 220 8.16 -12.83 -11.26
C ILE A 220 7.43 -11.52 -11.51
N SER A 221 8.01 -10.42 -11.05
CA SER A 221 7.59 -9.06 -11.34
C SER A 221 8.44 -8.50 -12.48
N VAL A 222 7.83 -7.69 -13.36
CA VAL A 222 8.54 -6.93 -14.39
C VAL A 222 8.49 -5.44 -14.04
N ASP A 223 9.66 -4.83 -13.86
CA ASP A 223 9.83 -3.39 -13.62
C ASP A 223 9.87 -2.66 -14.96
N THR A 224 8.71 -2.14 -15.39
CA THR A 224 8.59 -1.38 -16.64
C THR A 224 7.34 -0.51 -16.63
N TYR A 225 7.46 0.68 -17.24
CA TYR A 225 6.33 1.56 -17.55
C TYR A 225 5.86 1.46 -19.01
N LYS A 226 6.47 0.56 -19.81
CA LYS A 226 6.18 0.38 -21.24
C LYS A 226 5.24 -0.82 -21.45
N SER A 227 4.04 -0.59 -21.97
CA SER A 227 3.00 -1.62 -22.08
C SER A 227 3.43 -2.81 -22.96
N GLN A 228 4.20 -2.55 -24.02
CA GLN A 228 4.71 -3.59 -24.92
C GLN A 228 5.69 -4.54 -24.20
N VAL A 229 6.54 -3.99 -23.34
CA VAL A 229 7.50 -4.77 -22.52
C VAL A 229 6.74 -5.60 -21.49
N ALA A 230 5.78 -4.99 -20.78
CA ALA A 230 4.93 -5.69 -19.82
C ALA A 230 4.16 -6.85 -20.48
N GLU A 231 3.58 -6.63 -21.66
CA GLU A 231 2.86 -7.66 -22.42
C GLU A 231 3.78 -8.83 -22.82
N ALA A 232 4.98 -8.53 -23.33
CA ALA A 232 5.95 -9.57 -23.66
C ALA A 232 6.40 -10.35 -22.42
N ALA A 233 6.67 -9.68 -21.30
CA ALA A 233 7.09 -10.30 -20.05
C ALA A 233 6.00 -11.22 -19.46
N LEU A 234 4.74 -10.80 -19.48
CA LEU A 234 3.61 -11.61 -19.03
C LEU A 234 3.42 -12.86 -19.90
N ASN A 235 3.67 -12.78 -21.21
CA ASN A 235 3.68 -13.94 -22.10
C ASN A 235 4.85 -14.90 -21.81
N ALA A 236 6.00 -14.35 -21.43
CA ALA A 236 7.20 -15.10 -21.07
C ALA A 236 7.10 -15.82 -19.71
N GLY A 237 6.10 -15.47 -18.88
CA GLY A 237 5.84 -16.11 -17.59
C GLY A 237 6.03 -15.20 -16.37
N ALA A 238 6.12 -13.88 -16.57
CA ALA A 238 5.94 -12.92 -15.49
C ALA A 238 4.49 -12.96 -14.95
N ASP A 239 4.35 -12.57 -13.69
CA ASP A 239 3.10 -12.55 -12.96
C ASP A 239 2.61 -11.14 -12.65
N ILE A 240 3.53 -10.26 -12.25
CA ILE A 240 3.25 -8.94 -11.67
C ILE A 240 3.81 -7.86 -12.61
N ILE A 241 3.08 -6.77 -12.78
CA ILE A 241 3.61 -5.53 -13.40
C ILE A 241 4.01 -4.57 -12.28
N ASN A 242 5.27 -4.14 -12.25
CA ASN A 242 5.75 -3.08 -11.38
C ASN A 242 5.95 -1.80 -12.22
N ASP A 243 5.04 -0.82 -12.05
CA ASP A 243 5.02 0.40 -12.87
C ASP A 243 5.23 1.63 -11.98
N ILE A 244 6.43 2.20 -12.07
CA ILE A 244 6.85 3.39 -11.32
C ILE A 244 6.00 4.64 -11.61
N SER A 245 5.30 4.66 -12.75
CA SER A 245 4.48 5.77 -13.22
C SER A 245 3.02 5.70 -12.77
N GLY A 246 2.65 4.67 -12.00
CA GLY A 246 1.26 4.43 -11.63
C GLY A 246 0.36 4.24 -12.86
N MET A 247 0.88 3.66 -13.94
CA MET A 247 0.21 3.48 -15.24
C MET A 247 -0.21 4.79 -15.92
N ARG A 248 0.60 5.85 -15.78
CA ARG A 248 0.32 7.16 -16.38
C ARG A 248 1.17 7.46 -17.61
N PHE A 249 2.32 6.82 -17.78
CA PHE A 249 3.19 7.09 -18.93
C PHE A 249 2.75 6.38 -20.21
N ASP A 250 2.19 5.17 -20.10
CA ASP A 250 1.65 4.42 -21.23
C ASP A 250 0.16 4.12 -21.03
N ALA A 251 -0.68 4.70 -21.90
CA ALA A 251 -2.14 4.56 -21.83
C ALA A 251 -2.63 3.11 -21.99
N ARG A 252 -1.85 2.24 -22.67
CA ARG A 252 -2.20 0.84 -22.88
C ARG A 252 -1.93 -0.03 -21.66
N MET A 253 -1.11 0.41 -20.70
CA MET A 253 -0.70 -0.42 -19.55
C MET A 253 -1.90 -0.99 -18.77
N LYS A 254 -2.96 -0.17 -18.58
CA LYS A 254 -4.19 -0.58 -17.90
C LYS A 254 -4.93 -1.70 -18.64
N GLU A 255 -4.96 -1.63 -19.97
CA GLU A 255 -5.55 -2.66 -20.82
C GLU A 255 -4.76 -3.98 -20.73
N ILE A 256 -3.42 -3.91 -20.74
CA ILE A 256 -2.56 -5.09 -20.55
C ILE A 256 -2.83 -5.73 -19.19
N ALA A 257 -2.75 -4.95 -18.11
CA ALA A 257 -2.96 -5.47 -16.76
C ALA A 257 -4.32 -6.16 -16.61
N ALA A 258 -5.39 -5.53 -17.12
CA ALA A 258 -6.74 -6.09 -17.07
C ALA A 258 -6.88 -7.38 -17.89
N ARG A 259 -6.36 -7.40 -19.12
CA ARG A 259 -6.43 -8.55 -20.03
C ARG A 259 -5.72 -9.78 -19.48
N TYR A 260 -4.56 -9.60 -18.85
CA TYR A 260 -3.79 -10.69 -18.26
C TYR A 260 -4.19 -11.01 -16.82
N GLN A 261 -5.09 -10.21 -16.24
CA GLN A 261 -5.45 -10.22 -14.81
C GLN A 261 -4.21 -10.19 -13.90
N ALA A 262 -3.18 -9.44 -14.33
CA ALA A 262 -1.92 -9.35 -13.62
C ALA A 262 -2.08 -8.42 -12.40
N PRO A 263 -1.60 -8.83 -11.20
CA PRO A 263 -1.42 -7.89 -10.11
C PRO A 263 -0.45 -6.78 -10.50
N VAL A 264 -0.68 -5.59 -9.96
CA VAL A 264 0.08 -4.39 -10.32
C VAL A 264 0.59 -3.67 -9.08
N VAL A 265 1.85 -3.25 -9.13
CA VAL A 265 2.44 -2.32 -8.16
C VAL A 265 2.36 -0.92 -8.79
N LEU A 266 1.58 -0.05 -8.14
CA LEU A 266 1.45 1.35 -8.54
C LEU A 266 2.30 2.20 -7.60
N MET A 267 3.23 2.95 -8.18
CA MET A 267 4.04 3.90 -7.41
C MET A 267 3.67 5.34 -7.75
N HIS A 268 3.97 6.25 -6.82
CA HIS A 268 3.83 7.67 -7.05
C HIS A 268 5.16 8.25 -7.55
N ILE A 269 5.10 9.03 -8.63
CA ILE A 269 6.21 9.84 -9.16
C ILE A 269 5.72 11.25 -9.48
N LYS A 270 6.58 12.25 -9.24
CA LYS A 270 6.36 13.64 -9.65
C LYS A 270 7.39 14.02 -10.70
N GLY A 271 6.92 14.34 -11.91
CA GLY A 271 7.77 14.47 -13.08
C GLY A 271 8.04 13.13 -13.77
N GLU A 272 9.25 12.98 -14.32
CA GLU A 272 9.73 11.81 -15.05
C GLU A 272 10.98 11.24 -14.36
N PRO A 273 11.36 9.96 -14.56
CA PRO A 273 12.49 9.34 -13.88
C PRO A 273 13.80 10.17 -13.95
N ARG A 274 14.04 10.82 -15.09
CA ARG A 274 15.22 11.68 -15.31
C ARG A 274 15.25 12.98 -14.51
N ASN A 275 14.10 13.49 -14.07
CA ASN A 275 13.98 14.81 -13.43
C ASN A 275 13.22 14.79 -12.08
N MET A 276 12.69 13.65 -11.65
CA MET A 276 11.88 13.52 -10.42
C MET A 276 12.60 13.95 -9.14
N GLN A 277 13.94 14.03 -9.16
CA GLN A 277 14.75 14.49 -8.03
C GLN A 277 15.13 15.99 -8.10
N LYS A 278 14.76 16.69 -9.18
CA LYS A 278 15.08 18.11 -9.35
C LYS A 278 14.00 18.98 -8.68
N ASP A 279 14.24 19.31 -7.42
CA ASP A 279 13.43 20.25 -6.60
C ASP A 279 11.92 19.97 -6.62
N PRO A 280 11.46 18.76 -6.21
CA PRO A 280 10.04 18.47 -6.18
C PRO A 280 9.36 19.21 -5.00
N VAL A 281 8.40 20.08 -5.32
CA VAL A 281 7.62 20.84 -4.32
C VAL A 281 6.20 20.30 -4.22
N TYR A 282 5.72 20.03 -3.01
CA TYR A 282 4.35 19.60 -2.70
C TYR A 282 3.69 20.63 -1.77
N GLU A 283 2.40 20.86 -1.95
CA GLU A 283 1.58 21.62 -1.00
C GLU A 283 1.19 20.75 0.21
N ASP A 284 0.78 19.51 -0.05
CA ASP A 284 0.53 18.47 0.96
C ASP A 284 0.89 17.11 0.37
N VAL A 285 2.11 16.64 0.69
CA VAL A 285 2.69 15.42 0.14
C VAL A 285 1.80 14.18 0.34
N ILE A 286 1.13 14.06 1.50
CA ILE A 286 0.31 12.88 1.78
C ILE A 286 -0.98 12.94 0.96
N THR A 287 -1.64 14.10 0.96
CA THR A 287 -2.88 14.30 0.19
C THR A 287 -2.64 14.09 -1.31
N GLU A 288 -1.56 14.68 -1.86
CA GLU A 288 -1.19 14.53 -3.27
C GLU A 288 -0.88 13.08 -3.65
N ILE A 289 -0.12 12.35 -2.83
CA ILE A 289 0.18 10.92 -3.07
C ILE A 289 -1.10 10.07 -3.02
N CYS A 290 -1.96 10.31 -2.01
CA CYS A 290 -3.23 9.59 -1.90
C CYS A 290 -4.12 9.83 -3.12
N GLN A 291 -4.26 11.08 -3.58
CA GLN A 291 -5.03 11.41 -4.77
C GLN A 291 -4.44 10.80 -6.05
N TYR A 292 -3.11 10.73 -6.15
CA TYR A 292 -2.44 10.12 -7.29
C TYR A 292 -2.70 8.62 -7.41
N LEU A 293 -2.77 7.91 -6.28
CA LEU A 293 -2.93 6.45 -6.21
C LEU A 293 -4.38 5.97 -6.01
N SER A 294 -5.34 6.89 -5.90
CA SER A 294 -6.79 6.60 -5.79
C SER A 294 -7.42 6.34 -7.15
#